data_AF-A0A0R1ZLV7-F1
#
_entry.id   AF-A0A0R1ZLV7-F1
#
_cell.length_a   1.000
_cell.length_b   1.000
_cell.length_c   1.000
_cell.angle_alpha   90.00
_cell.angle_beta   90.00
_cell.angle_gamma   90.00
#
_symmetry.space_group_name_H-M   'P 1'
#
loop_
_entity.id
_entity.type
_entity.pdbx_description
1 polymer ?
#
loop_
_entity_poly.entity_id
_entity_poly.type
_entity_poly.pdbx_seq_one_letter_code
_entity_poly.pdbx_strand_id
1 'polypeptide(L)'
;MLPDIIIQLFAKTPRRPVSVWSLLRGKTTASVLFAALEYDILQWRKLLPNCTRSDFMTVIDGFIKRGFMTGDASNVALTSAGIAAQAAATARNPLPQQYQYASNAPIFGDRLFLGVQVVSEALAGNNRYVPVTSDWQVQRWVRAWYAQVHADLPAVAAELTTAFGQLPGATADQLAAQLVGHDYNGQDGQFTALQNLAAISALAAIIAPQPDTYPLLTALWGGPRALVSANTLACVAQVERHVALADIARMMRRKLSTVNEYVQVYAILVRPLTPALFLTADQIATLQRAWAQGQRSYKELLAAVPESDFVPVRIFQIWQLRKGV
;
A
#
# COMPACT_ATOMS: atom_id res chain seq x y z
N MET A 1 1.67 -6.08 20.31
CA MET A 1 1.56 -5.99 18.84
C MET A 1 1.89 -4.60 18.29
N LEU A 2 1.18 -3.52 18.68
CA LEU A 2 1.39 -2.19 18.08
C LEU A 2 2.85 -1.66 18.17
N PRO A 3 3.56 -1.73 19.32
CA PRO A 3 4.97 -1.33 19.38
C PRO A 3 5.85 -2.12 18.42
N ASP A 4 5.64 -3.43 18.32
CA ASP A 4 6.43 -4.28 17.42
C ASP A 4 6.27 -3.86 15.96
N ILE A 5 5.06 -3.50 15.53
CA ILE A 5 4.82 -2.99 14.17
C ILE A 5 5.50 -1.63 13.97
N ILE A 6 5.36 -0.71 14.93
CA ILE A 6 5.85 0.67 14.79
C ILE A 6 7.38 0.72 14.69
N ILE A 7 8.10 -0.02 15.54
CA ILE A 7 9.58 0.04 15.55
C ILE A 7 10.20 -0.46 14.23
N GLN A 8 9.53 -1.37 13.52
CA GLN A 8 9.94 -1.88 12.21
C GLN A 8 9.88 -0.83 11.09
N LEU A 9 9.25 0.32 11.33
CA LEU A 9 9.10 1.41 10.36
C LEU A 9 10.11 2.55 10.57
N PHE A 10 11.10 2.35 11.43
CA PHE A 10 12.16 3.32 11.71
C PHE A 10 13.55 2.75 11.39
N ALA A 11 14.53 3.64 11.26
CA ALA A 11 15.91 3.31 10.90
C ALA A 11 16.88 4.21 11.67
N LYS A 12 18.19 3.98 11.49
CA LYS A 12 19.24 4.87 12.00
C LYS A 12 19.16 6.27 11.38
N THR A 13 18.70 6.37 10.13
CA THR A 13 18.41 7.67 9.51
C THR A 13 17.17 8.27 10.16
N PRO A 14 17.21 9.54 10.61
CA PRO A 14 16.08 10.17 11.26
C PRO A 14 14.82 10.19 10.39
N ARG A 15 13.67 9.89 11.01
CA ARG A 15 12.34 9.94 10.38
C ARG A 15 11.39 10.75 11.24
N ARG A 16 10.48 11.46 10.58
CA ARG A 16 9.41 12.20 11.26
C ARG A 16 8.27 11.25 11.66
N PRO A 17 7.99 11.05 12.96
CA PRO A 17 6.94 10.11 13.40
C PRO A 17 5.57 10.40 12.81
N VAL A 18 5.19 11.67 12.70
CA VAL A 18 3.89 12.09 12.14
C VAL A 18 3.73 11.70 10.67
N SER A 19 4.82 11.69 9.89
CA SER A 19 4.79 11.25 8.49
C SER A 19 4.53 9.76 8.39
N VAL A 20 5.22 8.96 9.23
CA VAL A 20 5.02 7.50 9.31
C VAL A 20 3.58 7.19 9.74
N TRP A 21 3.08 7.84 10.79
CA TRP A 21 1.69 7.68 11.22
C TRP A 21 0.68 8.05 10.12
N SER A 22 0.89 9.17 9.44
CA SER A 22 -0.01 9.65 8.37
C SER A 22 -0.09 8.64 7.22
N LEU A 23 1.05 8.06 6.84
CA LEU A 23 1.14 6.99 5.85
C LEU A 23 0.34 5.75 6.28
N LEU A 24 0.55 5.29 7.52
CA LEU A 24 -0.12 4.11 8.07
C LEU A 24 -1.64 4.27 8.16
N ARG A 25 -2.14 5.50 8.30
CA ARG A 25 -3.56 5.83 8.23
C ARG A 25 -4.10 5.95 6.81
N GLY A 26 -3.22 5.91 5.80
CA GLY A 26 -3.58 5.99 4.40
C GLY A 26 -3.72 7.40 3.86
N LYS A 27 -3.13 8.42 4.51
CA LYS A 27 -3.08 9.79 3.96
C LYS A 27 -2.28 9.78 2.65
N THR A 28 -2.76 10.53 1.66
CA THR A 28 -2.25 10.53 0.29
C THR A 28 -1.70 11.86 -0.16
N THR A 29 -1.44 12.78 0.76
CA THR A 29 -0.89 14.07 0.38
C THR A 29 0.51 13.89 -0.18
N ALA A 30 0.90 14.71 -1.16
CA ALA A 30 2.22 14.60 -1.79
C ALA A 30 3.37 14.59 -0.77
N SER A 31 3.26 15.39 0.31
CA SER A 31 4.25 15.45 1.39
C SER A 31 4.39 14.15 2.18
N VAL A 32 3.27 13.47 2.48
CA VAL A 32 3.28 12.20 3.22
C VAL A 32 3.85 11.09 2.34
N LEU A 33 3.42 11.03 1.08
CA LEU A 33 3.91 10.02 0.14
C LEU A 33 5.38 10.23 -0.20
N PHE A 34 5.84 11.47 -0.31
CA PHE A 34 7.25 11.77 -0.54
C PHE A 34 8.11 11.33 0.65
N ALA A 35 7.71 11.64 1.89
CA ALA A 35 8.43 11.16 3.07
C ALA A 35 8.46 9.62 3.13
N ALA A 36 7.34 8.96 2.79
CA ALA A 36 7.27 7.51 2.72
C ALA A 36 8.19 6.91 1.64
N LEU A 37 8.35 7.59 0.51
CA LEU A 37 9.29 7.23 -0.55
C LEU A 37 10.74 7.41 -0.07
N GLU A 38 11.08 8.54 0.55
CA GLU A 38 12.42 8.77 1.12
C GLU A 38 12.81 7.74 2.20
N TYR A 39 11.82 7.28 2.98
CA TYR A 39 12.02 6.32 4.06
C TYR A 39 11.94 4.87 3.61
N ASP A 40 11.65 4.62 2.33
CA ASP A 40 11.42 3.28 1.77
C ASP A 40 10.36 2.47 2.55
N ILE A 41 9.22 3.10 2.84
CA ILE A 41 8.10 2.49 3.57
C ILE A 41 6.77 2.63 2.83
N LEU A 42 6.79 3.08 1.58
CA LEU A 42 5.59 3.41 0.79
C LEU A 42 4.58 2.24 0.73
N GLN A 43 5.06 0.99 0.71
CA GLN A 43 4.22 -0.21 0.68
C GLN A 43 3.31 -0.34 1.91
N TRP A 44 3.72 0.20 3.06
CA TRP A 44 2.98 0.11 4.33
C TRP A 44 1.84 1.13 4.45
N ARG A 45 1.49 1.81 3.35
CA ARG A 45 0.36 2.73 3.29
C ARG A 45 -0.93 2.02 3.75
N LYS A 46 -1.65 2.65 4.67
CA LYS A 46 -2.92 2.15 5.22
C LYS A 46 -2.79 0.78 5.94
N LEU A 47 -1.60 0.41 6.41
CA LEU A 47 -1.40 -0.82 7.19
C LEU A 47 -2.12 -0.78 8.55
N LEU A 48 -2.19 0.39 9.19
CA LEU A 48 -2.86 0.58 10.49
C LEU A 48 -3.95 1.65 10.39
N PRO A 49 -5.04 1.38 9.66
CA PRO A 49 -6.06 2.38 9.34
C PRO A 49 -6.82 2.89 10.57
N ASN A 50 -6.73 2.21 11.71
CA ASN A 50 -7.45 2.55 12.94
C ASN A 50 -6.54 3.12 14.04
N CYS A 51 -5.21 3.16 13.85
CA CYS A 51 -4.27 3.63 14.87
C CYS A 51 -4.42 5.15 15.12
N THR A 52 -4.76 5.55 16.34
CA THR A 52 -4.90 6.98 16.66
C THR A 52 -3.53 7.64 16.72
N ARG A 53 -3.49 8.97 16.53
CA ARG A 53 -2.24 9.72 16.69
C ARG A 53 -1.71 9.59 18.12
N SER A 54 -2.60 9.61 19.11
CA SER A 54 -2.24 9.51 20.53
C SER A 54 -1.56 8.18 20.84
N ASP A 55 -2.13 7.06 20.38
CA ASP A 55 -1.54 5.73 20.60
C ASP A 55 -0.17 5.63 19.93
N PHE A 56 -0.06 6.12 18.69
CA PHE A 56 1.19 6.11 17.95
C PHE A 56 2.29 6.92 18.67
N MET A 57 1.98 8.15 19.09
CA MET A 57 2.96 9.01 19.77
C MET A 57 3.33 8.47 21.16
N THR A 58 2.38 7.87 21.88
CA THR A 58 2.66 7.18 23.16
C THR A 58 3.68 6.07 22.99
N VAL A 59 3.60 5.31 21.89
CA VAL A 59 4.58 4.27 21.57
C VAL A 59 5.96 4.89 21.28
N ILE A 60 6.02 5.98 20.50
CA ILE A 60 7.28 6.67 20.19
C ILE A 60 7.95 7.20 21.47
N ASP A 61 7.18 7.85 22.36
CA ASP A 61 7.69 8.34 23.64
C ASP A 61 8.21 7.19 24.51
N GLY A 62 7.52 6.04 24.49
CA GLY A 62 7.97 4.82 25.14
C GLY A 62 9.31 4.31 24.60
N PHE A 63 9.55 4.39 23.28
CA PHE A 63 10.83 4.02 22.69
C PHE A 63 11.96 4.98 23.05
N ILE A 64 11.69 6.27 23.10
CA ILE A 64 12.67 7.27 23.52
C ILE A 64 13.06 7.04 24.99
N LYS A 65 12.07 6.86 25.88
CA LYS A 65 12.31 6.59 27.32
C LYS A 65 13.13 5.31 27.57
N ARG A 66 12.97 4.30 26.70
CA ARG A 66 13.71 3.03 26.77
C ARG A 66 15.08 3.08 26.08
N GLY A 67 15.47 4.22 25.51
CA GLY A 67 16.73 4.37 24.78
C GLY A 67 16.77 3.64 23.44
N PHE A 68 15.62 3.23 22.89
CA PHE A 68 15.52 2.59 21.57
C PHE A 68 15.56 3.61 20.44
N MET A 69 15.13 4.84 20.72
CA MET A 69 15.19 5.96 19.79
C MET A 69 15.90 7.15 20.41
N THR A 70 16.62 7.91 19.59
CA THR A 70 17.18 9.22 19.91
C THR A 70 16.47 10.30 19.10
N GLY A 71 16.53 11.55 19.59
CA GLY A 71 15.84 12.69 19.01
C GLY A 71 14.62 13.08 19.82
N ASP A 72 13.63 13.65 19.15
CA ASP A 72 12.36 14.09 19.76
C ASP A 72 11.15 13.65 18.93
N ALA A 73 9.94 13.94 19.41
CA ALA A 73 8.69 13.59 18.75
C ALA A 73 8.54 14.13 17.30
N SER A 74 9.36 15.08 16.88
CA SER A 74 9.38 15.63 15.53
C SER A 74 10.33 14.87 14.58
N ASN A 75 11.41 14.29 15.12
CA ASN A 75 12.44 13.60 14.33
C ASN A 75 13.18 12.57 15.20
N VAL A 76 13.00 11.28 14.90
CA VAL A 76 13.59 10.17 15.68
C VAL A 76 14.44 9.25 14.81
N ALA A 77 15.48 8.69 15.41
CA ALA A 77 16.34 7.67 14.81
C ALA A 77 16.51 6.49 15.77
N LEU A 78 16.66 5.27 15.25
CA LEU A 78 16.97 4.09 16.05
C LEU A 78 18.40 4.15 16.60
N THR A 79 18.54 3.81 17.87
CA THR A 79 19.84 3.52 18.50
C THR A 79 20.28 2.09 18.20
N SER A 80 21.49 1.70 18.60
CA SER A 80 21.92 0.30 18.57
C SER A 80 20.97 -0.63 19.35
N ALA A 81 20.47 -0.18 20.51
CA ALA A 81 19.47 -0.91 21.27
C ALA A 81 18.12 -0.98 20.53
N GLY A 82 17.73 0.09 19.84
CA GLY A 82 16.55 0.14 18.98
C GLY A 82 16.60 -0.85 17.82
N ILE A 83 17.76 -1.02 17.20
CA ILE A 83 17.97 -2.01 16.12
C ILE A 83 17.81 -3.44 16.65
N ALA A 84 18.36 -3.74 17.83
CA ALA A 84 18.16 -5.05 18.47
C ALA A 84 16.68 -5.28 18.82
N ALA A 85 16.00 -4.26 19.35
CA ALA A 85 14.57 -4.32 19.65
C ALA A 85 13.72 -4.48 18.37
N GLN A 86 14.12 -3.85 17.27
CA GLN A 86 13.49 -4.00 15.96
C GLN A 86 13.61 -5.45 15.45
N ALA A 87 14.80 -6.04 15.49
CA ALA A 87 15.00 -7.43 15.06
C ALA A 87 14.15 -8.40 15.89
N ALA A 88 14.08 -8.20 17.22
CA ALA A 88 13.22 -9.00 18.09
C ALA A 88 11.72 -8.81 17.79
N ALA A 89 11.30 -7.58 17.44
CA ALA A 89 9.94 -7.29 17.00
C ALA A 89 9.59 -7.97 15.67
N THR A 90 10.50 -7.95 14.70
CA THR A 90 10.34 -8.67 13.42
C THR A 90 10.19 -10.18 13.63
N ALA A 91 10.94 -10.77 14.55
CA ALA A 91 10.82 -12.20 14.84
C ALA A 91 9.47 -12.58 15.48
N ARG A 92 8.93 -11.71 16.34
CA ARG A 92 7.62 -11.93 16.99
C ARG A 92 6.44 -11.63 16.10
N ASN A 93 6.50 -10.52 15.35
CA ASN A 93 5.40 -9.94 14.59
C ASN A 93 5.93 -9.37 13.27
N PRO A 94 6.31 -10.21 12.30
CA PRO A 94 6.83 -9.74 11.02
C PRO A 94 5.77 -8.92 10.29
N LEU A 95 6.20 -7.85 9.61
CA LEU A 95 5.32 -7.12 8.70
C LEU A 95 4.92 -8.03 7.51
N PRO A 96 3.70 -7.89 6.97
CA PRO A 96 3.20 -8.73 5.89
C PRO A 96 3.97 -8.44 4.59
N GLN A 97 5.01 -9.22 4.28
CA GLN A 97 5.96 -8.91 3.21
C GLN A 97 5.32 -8.70 1.83
N GLN A 98 4.26 -9.46 1.52
CA GLN A 98 3.53 -9.36 0.25
C GLN A 98 2.45 -8.28 0.24
N TYR A 99 2.28 -7.54 1.35
CA TYR A 99 1.28 -6.49 1.43
C TYR A 99 1.59 -5.34 0.48
N GLN A 100 0.65 -5.10 -0.42
CA GLN A 100 0.63 -3.91 -1.24
C GLN A 100 -0.71 -3.22 -1.07
N TYR A 101 -0.70 -1.90 -0.85
CA TYR A 101 -1.93 -1.12 -0.78
C TYR A 101 -2.83 -1.32 -2.03
N ALA A 102 -2.22 -1.44 -3.20
CA ALA A 102 -2.91 -1.66 -4.48
C ALA A 102 -3.65 -3.00 -4.54
N SER A 103 -3.16 -4.03 -3.83
CA SER A 103 -3.82 -5.35 -3.82
C SER A 103 -5.23 -5.29 -3.22
N ASN A 104 -5.52 -4.29 -2.39
CA ASN A 104 -6.81 -4.22 -1.72
C ASN A 104 -7.15 -5.51 -0.95
N ALA A 105 -6.11 -6.19 -0.41
CA ALA A 105 -6.19 -7.50 0.23
C ALA A 105 -7.33 -7.64 1.25
N PRO A 106 -7.65 -6.67 2.13
CA PRO A 106 -8.80 -6.79 3.04
C PRO A 106 -10.13 -7.07 2.31
N ILE A 107 -10.42 -6.32 1.24
CA ILE A 107 -11.65 -6.52 0.44
C ILE A 107 -11.61 -7.85 -0.30
N PHE A 108 -10.42 -8.28 -0.75
CA PHE A 108 -10.28 -9.60 -1.35
C PHE A 108 -10.62 -10.70 -0.34
N GLY A 109 -10.09 -10.61 0.88
CA GLY A 109 -10.36 -11.58 1.95
C GLY A 109 -11.85 -11.69 2.27
N ASP A 110 -12.54 -10.57 2.48
CA ASP A 110 -13.98 -10.57 2.77
C ASP A 110 -14.80 -11.26 1.66
N ARG A 111 -14.44 -11.01 0.40
CA ARG A 111 -15.08 -11.63 -0.77
C ARG A 111 -14.72 -13.10 -0.91
N LEU A 112 -13.46 -13.45 -0.67
CA LEU A 112 -12.96 -14.82 -0.73
C LEU A 112 -13.70 -15.71 0.26
N PHE A 113 -13.75 -15.32 1.54
CA PHE A 113 -14.40 -16.12 2.58
C PHE A 113 -15.88 -16.34 2.30
N LEU A 114 -16.61 -15.30 1.91
CA LEU A 114 -18.01 -15.45 1.52
C LEU A 114 -18.17 -16.26 0.21
N GLY A 115 -17.29 -16.05 -0.77
CA GLY A 115 -17.32 -16.77 -2.04
C GLY A 115 -17.13 -18.28 -1.86
N VAL A 116 -16.18 -18.68 -1.02
CA VAL A 116 -15.96 -20.10 -0.67
C VAL A 116 -17.19 -20.69 0.01
N GLN A 117 -17.79 -19.98 0.97
CA GLN A 117 -19.02 -20.44 1.62
C GLN A 117 -20.15 -20.66 0.61
N VAL A 118 -20.37 -19.69 -0.29
CA VAL A 118 -21.41 -19.79 -1.33
C VAL A 118 -21.19 -20.99 -2.23
N VAL A 119 -19.95 -21.23 -2.69
CA VAL A 119 -19.62 -22.39 -3.52
C VAL A 119 -19.84 -23.70 -2.78
N SER A 120 -19.39 -23.78 -1.53
CA SER A 120 -19.52 -24.98 -0.70
C SER A 120 -20.98 -25.34 -0.43
N GLU A 121 -21.79 -24.36 -0.02
CA GLU A 121 -23.23 -24.58 0.25
C GLU A 121 -24.01 -24.91 -1.02
N ALA A 122 -23.68 -24.25 -2.15
CA ALA A 122 -24.32 -24.55 -3.43
C ALA A 122 -24.00 -25.96 -3.93
N LEU A 123 -22.76 -26.42 -3.80
CA LEU A 123 -22.37 -27.80 -4.13
C LEU A 123 -23.09 -28.84 -3.24
N ALA A 124 -23.41 -28.49 -2.00
CA ALA A 124 -24.22 -29.32 -1.10
C ALA A 124 -25.74 -29.19 -1.32
N GLY A 125 -26.18 -28.34 -2.26
CA GLY A 125 -27.60 -28.08 -2.50
C GLY A 125 -28.28 -27.27 -1.40
N ASN A 126 -27.53 -26.64 -0.50
CA ASN A 126 -28.05 -25.84 0.59
C ASN A 126 -28.24 -24.36 0.18
N ASN A 127 -29.50 -23.98 -0.07
CA ASN A 127 -29.87 -22.59 -0.37
C ASN A 127 -30.31 -21.79 0.87
N ARG A 128 -30.20 -22.36 2.07
CA ARG A 128 -30.65 -21.77 3.35
C ARG A 128 -29.50 -21.72 4.36
N TYR A 129 -28.46 -20.96 4.05
CA TYR A 129 -27.34 -20.70 4.95
C TYR A 129 -27.31 -19.23 5.41
N VAL A 130 -26.58 -18.98 6.49
CA VAL A 130 -26.31 -17.62 6.98
C VAL A 130 -24.92 -17.19 6.45
N PRO A 131 -24.83 -16.08 5.70
CA PRO A 131 -23.54 -15.58 5.22
C PRO A 131 -22.54 -15.30 6.34
N VAL A 132 -21.27 -15.63 6.13
CA VAL A 132 -20.15 -15.40 7.06
C VAL A 132 -19.89 -13.91 7.34
N THR A 133 -20.42 -13.02 6.51
CA THR A 133 -20.33 -11.56 6.68
C THR A 133 -21.70 -10.90 6.56
N SER A 134 -21.95 -9.90 7.41
CA SER A 134 -23.12 -9.03 7.33
C SER A 134 -22.92 -7.83 6.40
N ASP A 135 -21.74 -7.66 5.78
CA ASP A 135 -21.47 -6.54 4.87
C ASP A 135 -22.27 -6.70 3.57
N TRP A 136 -23.25 -5.81 3.38
CA TRP A 136 -24.11 -5.79 2.19
C TRP A 136 -23.33 -5.59 0.88
N GLN A 137 -22.28 -4.79 0.87
CA GLN A 137 -21.48 -4.55 -0.35
C GLN A 137 -20.73 -5.81 -0.76
N VAL A 138 -20.16 -6.54 0.21
CA VAL A 138 -19.51 -7.83 -0.02
C VAL A 138 -20.52 -8.86 -0.52
N GLN A 139 -21.67 -8.98 0.16
CA GLN A 139 -22.72 -9.90 -0.28
C GLN A 139 -23.24 -9.60 -1.68
N ARG A 140 -23.47 -8.32 -2.01
CA ARG A 140 -23.93 -7.93 -3.34
C ARG A 140 -22.89 -8.26 -4.41
N TRP A 141 -21.61 -8.03 -4.12
CA TRP A 141 -20.52 -8.39 -5.03
C TRP A 141 -20.47 -9.90 -5.28
N VAL A 142 -20.45 -10.70 -4.22
CA VAL A 142 -20.34 -12.16 -4.33
C VAL A 142 -21.56 -12.76 -5.02
N ARG A 143 -22.78 -12.22 -4.81
CA ARG A 143 -23.97 -12.66 -5.59
C ARG A 143 -23.81 -12.39 -7.08
N ALA A 144 -23.29 -11.22 -7.45
CA ALA A 144 -23.07 -10.88 -8.86
C ALA A 144 -22.00 -11.76 -9.50
N TRP A 145 -20.92 -12.06 -8.76
CA TRP A 145 -19.89 -13.01 -9.18
C TRP A 145 -20.44 -14.44 -9.30
N TYR A 146 -21.20 -14.91 -8.32
CA TYR A 146 -21.80 -16.25 -8.32
C TYR A 146 -22.70 -16.45 -9.55
N ALA A 147 -23.49 -15.45 -9.92
CA ALA A 147 -24.31 -15.50 -11.14
C ALA A 147 -23.49 -15.72 -12.43
N GLN A 148 -22.19 -15.43 -12.43
CA GLN A 148 -21.29 -15.67 -13.58
C GLN A 148 -20.67 -17.06 -13.57
N VAL A 149 -20.47 -17.66 -12.38
CA VAL A 149 -19.69 -18.91 -12.22
C VAL A 149 -20.52 -20.13 -11.82
N HIS A 150 -21.80 -19.95 -11.45
CA HIS A 150 -22.66 -21.03 -10.93
C HIS A 150 -22.87 -22.21 -11.88
N ALA A 151 -22.58 -22.07 -13.18
CA ALA A 151 -22.65 -23.16 -14.14
C ALA A 151 -21.53 -24.20 -13.98
N ASP A 152 -20.40 -23.82 -13.37
CA ASP A 152 -19.23 -24.69 -13.17
C ASP A 152 -18.51 -24.37 -11.84
N LEU A 153 -19.18 -24.72 -10.73
CA LEU A 153 -18.62 -24.59 -9.38
C LEU A 153 -17.35 -25.44 -9.14
N PRO A 154 -17.22 -26.65 -9.69
CA PRO A 154 -15.97 -27.42 -9.61
C PRO A 154 -14.74 -26.67 -10.16
N ALA A 155 -14.88 -25.88 -11.22
CA ALA A 155 -13.79 -25.06 -11.73
C ALA A 155 -13.31 -24.00 -10.72
N VAL A 156 -14.24 -23.38 -9.96
CA VAL A 156 -13.87 -22.43 -8.89
C VAL A 156 -13.06 -23.12 -7.80
N ALA A 157 -13.47 -24.33 -7.39
CA ALA A 157 -12.75 -25.11 -6.39
C ALA A 157 -11.35 -25.54 -6.88
N ALA A 158 -11.22 -25.87 -8.17
CA ALA A 158 -9.95 -26.22 -8.80
C ALA A 158 -8.98 -25.02 -8.85
N GLU A 159 -9.44 -23.82 -9.22
CA GLU A 159 -8.62 -22.60 -9.16
C GLU A 159 -8.16 -22.30 -7.73
N LEU A 160 -9.07 -22.40 -6.76
CA LEU A 160 -8.76 -22.17 -5.35
C LEU A 160 -7.69 -23.14 -4.83
N THR A 161 -7.85 -24.43 -5.15
CA THR A 161 -6.88 -25.48 -4.77
C THR A 161 -5.52 -25.23 -5.40
N THR A 162 -5.50 -24.85 -6.69
CA THR A 162 -4.25 -24.53 -7.41
C THR A 162 -3.56 -23.32 -6.79
N ALA A 163 -4.29 -22.24 -6.49
CA ALA A 163 -3.73 -21.05 -5.87
C ALA A 163 -3.22 -21.32 -4.44
N PHE A 164 -3.96 -22.09 -3.65
CA PHE A 164 -3.54 -22.50 -2.30
C PHE A 164 -2.31 -23.40 -2.34
N GLY A 165 -2.18 -24.27 -3.35
CA GLY A 165 -1.00 -25.13 -3.55
C GLY A 165 0.30 -24.37 -3.82
N GLN A 166 0.23 -23.08 -4.18
CA GLN A 166 1.41 -22.21 -4.35
C GLN A 166 1.80 -21.46 -3.07
N LEU A 167 0.97 -21.49 -2.03
CA LEU A 167 1.29 -20.86 -0.75
C LEU A 167 2.24 -21.75 0.07
N PRO A 168 3.06 -21.15 0.95
CA PRO A 168 3.68 -21.91 2.03
C PRO A 168 2.61 -22.67 2.84
N GLY A 169 2.86 -23.94 3.18
CA GLY A 169 1.87 -24.81 3.84
C GLY A 169 1.19 -24.16 5.05
N ALA A 170 1.96 -23.56 5.97
CA ALA A 170 1.41 -22.86 7.14
C ALA A 170 0.47 -21.69 6.77
N THR A 171 0.74 -20.98 5.68
CA THR A 171 -0.12 -19.89 5.18
C THR A 171 -1.40 -20.45 4.56
N ALA A 172 -1.29 -21.54 3.78
CA ALA A 172 -2.43 -22.23 3.21
C ALA A 172 -3.35 -22.79 4.31
N ASP A 173 -2.78 -23.46 5.30
CA ASP A 173 -3.49 -24.02 6.46
C ASP A 173 -4.18 -22.90 7.26
N GLN A 174 -3.51 -21.77 7.49
CA GLN A 174 -4.10 -20.62 8.16
C GLN A 174 -5.33 -20.08 7.40
N LEU A 175 -5.27 -19.97 6.08
CA LEU A 175 -6.42 -19.51 5.29
C LEU A 175 -7.53 -20.55 5.29
N ALA A 176 -7.19 -21.83 5.09
CA ALA A 176 -8.13 -22.93 5.07
C ALA A 176 -8.87 -23.08 6.41
N ALA A 177 -8.16 -22.90 7.52
CA ALA A 177 -8.75 -22.91 8.86
C ALA A 177 -9.85 -21.86 9.04
N GLN A 178 -9.81 -20.75 8.30
CA GLN A 178 -10.81 -19.67 8.39
C GLN A 178 -11.96 -19.79 7.40
N LEU A 179 -11.91 -20.74 6.46
CA LEU A 179 -12.99 -20.95 5.50
C LEU A 179 -14.25 -21.42 6.25
N VAL A 180 -15.40 -21.01 5.75
CA VAL A 180 -16.70 -21.51 6.21
C VAL A 180 -17.37 -22.16 5.00
N GLY A 181 -18.00 -23.30 5.20
CA GLY A 181 -18.69 -24.06 4.16
C GLY A 181 -19.72 -25.00 4.75
N HIS A 182 -20.29 -25.85 3.90
CA HIS A 182 -21.24 -26.86 4.34
C HIS A 182 -20.62 -27.78 5.39
N ASP A 183 -21.27 -27.93 6.53
CA ASP A 183 -20.81 -28.71 7.70
C ASP A 183 -19.40 -28.35 8.21
N TYR A 184 -18.88 -27.16 7.86
CA TYR A 184 -17.58 -26.66 8.31
C TYR A 184 -17.65 -25.18 8.69
N ASN A 185 -17.52 -24.89 9.99
CA ASN A 185 -17.68 -23.54 10.54
C ASN A 185 -16.37 -22.74 10.66
N GLY A 186 -15.25 -23.26 10.15
CA GLY A 186 -13.94 -22.66 10.36
C GLY A 186 -13.47 -22.68 11.82
N GLN A 187 -12.30 -22.10 12.06
CA GLN A 187 -11.65 -21.97 13.37
C GLN A 187 -11.52 -20.48 13.70
N ASP A 188 -12.42 -20.00 14.56
CA ASP A 188 -12.47 -18.59 14.94
C ASP A 188 -11.34 -18.19 15.89
N GLY A 189 -10.85 -16.96 15.75
CA GLY A 189 -10.00 -16.29 16.75
C GLY A 189 -8.55 -16.77 16.86
N GLN A 190 -8.08 -17.68 16.01
CA GLN A 190 -6.70 -18.19 16.07
C GLN A 190 -5.64 -17.21 15.54
N PHE A 191 -6.02 -16.32 14.61
CA PHE A 191 -5.08 -15.47 13.89
C PHE A 191 -5.35 -13.99 14.13
N THR A 192 -4.27 -13.22 14.27
CA THR A 192 -4.34 -11.77 14.38
C THR A 192 -4.70 -11.13 13.04
N ALA A 193 -5.24 -9.90 13.07
CA ALA A 193 -5.53 -9.13 11.86
C ALA A 193 -4.30 -8.95 10.94
N LEU A 194 -3.09 -8.85 11.50
CA LEU A 194 -1.86 -8.72 10.73
C LEU A 194 -1.49 -10.04 10.02
N GLN A 195 -1.65 -11.18 10.71
CA GLN A 195 -1.43 -12.50 10.10
C GLN A 195 -2.44 -12.76 8.98
N ASN A 196 -3.71 -12.40 9.18
CA ASN A 196 -4.73 -12.53 8.14
C ASN A 196 -4.44 -11.65 6.93
N LEU A 197 -4.01 -10.41 7.17
CA LEU A 197 -3.58 -9.53 6.10
C LEU A 197 -2.37 -10.10 5.35
N ALA A 198 -1.40 -10.70 6.05
CA ALA A 198 -0.24 -11.34 5.44
C ALA A 198 -0.66 -12.48 4.51
N ALA A 199 -1.51 -13.38 5.01
CA ALA A 199 -1.95 -14.56 4.28
C ALA A 199 -2.76 -14.20 3.03
N ILE A 200 -3.73 -13.29 3.16
CA ILE A 200 -4.53 -12.81 2.01
C ILE A 200 -3.66 -12.03 1.01
N SER A 201 -2.68 -11.26 1.48
CA SER A 201 -1.76 -10.55 0.58
C SER A 201 -0.87 -11.53 -0.19
N ALA A 202 -0.44 -12.64 0.43
CA ALA A 202 0.31 -13.69 -0.25
C ALA A 202 -0.52 -14.38 -1.34
N LEU A 203 -1.80 -14.68 -1.05
CA LEU A 203 -2.71 -15.23 -2.06
C LEU A 203 -2.96 -14.22 -3.20
N ALA A 204 -3.16 -12.95 -2.87
CA ALA A 204 -3.30 -11.88 -3.87
C ALA A 204 -2.05 -11.78 -4.77
N ALA A 205 -0.85 -11.94 -4.21
CA ALA A 205 0.42 -11.92 -4.96
C ALA A 205 0.58 -13.10 -5.93
N ILE A 206 -0.07 -14.24 -5.67
CA ILE A 206 -0.12 -15.39 -6.59
C ILE A 206 -1.09 -15.12 -7.74
N ILE A 207 -2.27 -14.57 -7.43
CA ILE A 207 -3.37 -14.40 -8.40
C ILE A 207 -3.12 -13.19 -9.32
N ALA A 208 -2.69 -12.06 -8.77
CA ALA A 208 -2.57 -10.79 -9.50
C ALA A 208 -1.75 -10.85 -10.80
N PRO A 209 -0.58 -11.50 -10.86
CA PRO A 209 0.22 -11.54 -12.07
C PRO A 209 -0.30 -12.53 -13.12
N GLN A 210 -1.28 -13.38 -12.79
CA GLN A 210 -1.75 -14.47 -13.65
C GLN A 210 -3.29 -14.49 -13.77
N PRO A 211 -3.93 -13.37 -14.21
CA PRO A 211 -5.39 -13.29 -14.27
C PRO A 211 -6.02 -14.29 -15.23
N ASP A 212 -5.30 -14.72 -16.27
CA ASP A 212 -5.76 -15.72 -17.24
C ASP A 212 -5.69 -17.16 -16.69
N THR A 213 -4.82 -17.40 -15.69
CA THR A 213 -4.74 -18.69 -14.98
C THR A 213 -5.77 -18.78 -13.85
N TYR A 214 -6.14 -17.63 -13.28
CA TYR A 214 -7.10 -17.53 -12.18
C TYR A 214 -8.29 -16.61 -12.51
N PRO A 215 -9.00 -16.81 -13.65
CA PRO A 215 -10.05 -15.89 -14.07
C PRO A 215 -11.22 -15.83 -13.07
N LEU A 216 -11.61 -16.95 -12.45
CA LEU A 216 -12.74 -17.00 -11.51
C LEU A 216 -12.38 -16.32 -10.19
N LEU A 217 -11.17 -16.53 -9.67
CA LEU A 217 -10.69 -15.85 -8.47
C LEU A 217 -10.38 -14.36 -8.71
N THR A 218 -9.89 -14.00 -9.90
CA THR A 218 -9.68 -12.61 -10.29
C THR A 218 -11.01 -11.86 -10.36
N ALA A 219 -12.05 -12.48 -10.93
CA ALA A 219 -13.41 -11.93 -10.94
C ALA A 219 -13.98 -11.79 -9.52
N LEU A 220 -13.76 -12.79 -8.64
CA LEU A 220 -14.17 -12.72 -7.24
C LEU A 220 -13.49 -11.56 -6.51
N TRP A 221 -12.19 -11.40 -6.71
CA TRP A 221 -11.41 -10.32 -6.11
C TRP A 221 -11.86 -8.95 -6.63
N GLY A 222 -12.11 -8.82 -7.95
CA GLY A 222 -12.31 -7.53 -8.61
C GLY A 222 -11.02 -6.78 -8.93
N GLY A 223 -9.87 -7.44 -8.75
CA GLY A 223 -8.55 -6.94 -9.08
C GLY A 223 -7.99 -5.85 -8.15
N PRO A 224 -6.78 -5.37 -8.46
CA PRO A 224 -6.13 -4.33 -7.69
C PRO A 224 -6.88 -3.00 -7.80
N ARG A 225 -6.85 -2.22 -6.72
CA ARG A 225 -7.41 -0.87 -6.71
C ARG A 225 -6.52 0.11 -7.48
N ALA A 226 -7.14 1.10 -8.12
CA ALA A 226 -6.41 2.23 -8.69
C ALA A 226 -5.61 2.98 -7.61
N LEU A 227 -4.35 3.31 -7.93
CA LEU A 227 -3.42 4.00 -7.02
C LEU A 227 -3.72 5.49 -6.90
N VAL A 228 -4.25 6.09 -7.98
CA VAL A 228 -4.57 7.52 -8.09
C VAL A 228 -5.96 7.70 -8.72
N SER A 229 -6.53 8.90 -8.58
CA SER A 229 -7.85 9.22 -9.14
C SER A 229 -7.80 9.45 -10.65
N ALA A 230 -8.96 9.34 -11.32
CA ALA A 230 -9.09 9.67 -12.73
C ALA A 230 -8.65 11.12 -13.06
N ASN A 231 -8.91 12.07 -12.15
CA ASN A 231 -8.43 13.45 -12.30
C ASN A 231 -6.90 13.54 -12.26
N THR A 232 -6.25 12.71 -11.45
CA THR A 232 -4.78 12.66 -11.39
C THR A 232 -4.23 12.15 -12.73
N LEU A 233 -4.82 11.09 -13.27
CA LEU A 233 -4.45 10.55 -14.59
C LEU A 233 -4.65 11.58 -15.71
N ALA A 234 -5.82 12.24 -15.73
CA ALA A 234 -6.14 13.26 -16.74
C ALA A 234 -5.19 14.47 -16.65
N CYS A 235 -4.85 14.91 -15.44
CA CYS A 235 -3.88 15.98 -15.21
C CYS A 235 -2.52 15.62 -15.80
N VAL A 236 -2.00 14.43 -15.48
CA VAL A 236 -0.68 14.00 -15.96
C VAL A 236 -0.66 13.79 -17.47
N ALA A 237 -1.74 13.30 -18.07
CA ALA A 237 -1.84 13.20 -19.52
C ALA A 237 -1.69 14.55 -20.23
N GLN A 238 -2.11 15.67 -19.61
CA GLN A 238 -1.85 17.02 -20.15
C GLN A 238 -0.41 17.47 -19.95
N VAL A 239 0.21 17.14 -18.81
CA VAL A 239 1.63 17.42 -18.55
C VAL A 239 2.50 16.74 -19.61
N GLU A 240 2.20 15.50 -19.97
CA GLU A 240 2.96 14.75 -20.99
C GLU A 240 2.79 15.29 -22.41
N ARG A 241 1.73 16.08 -22.62
CA ARG A 241 1.53 16.89 -23.84
C ARG A 241 2.20 18.26 -23.75
N HIS A 242 3.08 18.46 -22.76
CA HIS A 242 3.82 19.70 -22.51
C HIS A 242 2.93 20.92 -22.22
N VAL A 243 1.71 20.70 -21.72
CA VAL A 243 0.84 21.80 -21.25
C VAL A 243 1.34 22.30 -19.90
N ALA A 244 1.49 23.62 -19.75
CA ALA A 244 1.97 24.23 -18.51
C ALA A 244 1.01 23.97 -17.33
N LEU A 245 1.55 23.77 -16.13
CA LEU A 245 0.74 23.45 -14.93
C LEU A 245 -0.32 24.51 -14.61
N ALA A 246 0.00 25.79 -14.84
CA ALA A 246 -0.95 26.89 -14.67
C ALA A 246 -2.14 26.78 -15.65
N ASP A 247 -1.91 26.31 -16.86
CA ASP A 247 -2.93 26.16 -17.89
C ASP A 247 -3.81 24.95 -17.58
N ILE A 248 -3.21 23.84 -17.15
CA ILE A 248 -3.93 22.67 -16.66
C ILE A 248 -4.84 23.08 -15.48
N ALA A 249 -4.33 23.89 -14.55
CA ALA A 249 -5.13 24.38 -13.42
C ALA A 249 -6.35 25.19 -13.88
N ARG A 250 -6.19 26.06 -14.88
CA ARG A 250 -7.29 26.82 -15.50
C ARG A 250 -8.29 25.88 -16.21
N MET A 251 -7.81 24.98 -17.06
CA MET A 251 -8.62 24.02 -17.82
C MET A 251 -9.45 23.12 -16.90
N MET A 252 -8.84 22.60 -15.83
CA MET A 252 -9.49 21.69 -14.88
C MET A 252 -10.30 22.42 -13.80
N ARG A 253 -10.27 23.76 -13.76
CA ARG A 253 -10.89 24.59 -12.71
C ARG A 253 -10.46 24.16 -11.31
N ARG A 254 -9.14 24.07 -11.11
CA ARG A 254 -8.49 23.69 -9.85
C ARG A 254 -7.43 24.72 -9.47
N LYS A 255 -7.08 24.76 -8.19
CA LYS A 255 -5.94 25.54 -7.72
C LYS A 255 -4.65 24.92 -8.28
N LEU A 256 -3.65 25.74 -8.60
CA LEU A 256 -2.34 25.26 -9.03
C LEU A 256 -1.73 24.28 -8.01
N SER A 257 -1.92 24.53 -6.71
CA SER A 257 -1.48 23.62 -5.65
C SER A 257 -2.06 22.20 -5.78
N THR A 258 -3.31 22.06 -6.24
CA THR A 258 -3.96 20.77 -6.45
C THR A 258 -3.38 20.05 -7.67
N VAL A 259 -3.11 20.77 -8.75
CA VAL A 259 -2.43 20.23 -9.94
C VAL A 259 -1.01 19.77 -9.57
N ASN A 260 -0.28 20.59 -8.81
CA ASN A 260 1.05 20.25 -8.30
C ASN A 260 1.03 18.97 -7.45
N GLU A 261 -0.02 18.78 -6.63
CA GLU A 261 -0.21 17.57 -5.84
C GLU A 261 -0.51 16.36 -6.73
N TYR A 262 -1.38 16.48 -7.74
CA TYR A 262 -1.65 15.39 -8.69
C TYR A 262 -0.37 14.88 -9.36
N VAL A 263 0.46 15.78 -9.86
CA VAL A 263 1.72 15.43 -10.54
C VAL A 263 2.68 14.70 -9.61
N GLN A 264 2.88 15.19 -8.39
CA GLN A 264 3.75 14.54 -7.41
C GLN A 264 3.22 13.17 -6.96
N VAL A 265 1.93 13.08 -6.64
CA VAL A 265 1.29 11.84 -6.21
C VAL A 265 1.40 10.78 -7.30
N TYR A 266 1.18 11.14 -8.56
CA TYR A 266 1.38 10.25 -9.69
C TYR A 266 2.83 9.79 -9.82
N ALA A 267 3.78 10.73 -9.77
CA ALA A 267 5.20 10.44 -9.92
C ALA A 267 5.72 9.45 -8.85
N ILE A 268 5.15 9.54 -7.63
CA ILE A 268 5.49 8.65 -6.52
C ILE A 268 4.81 7.28 -6.66
N LEU A 269 3.49 7.25 -6.88
CA LEU A 269 2.71 6.02 -6.78
C LEU A 269 2.65 5.22 -8.08
N VAL A 270 2.62 5.87 -9.24
CA VAL A 270 2.36 5.20 -10.52
C VAL A 270 3.68 4.93 -11.22
N ARG A 271 4.35 5.98 -11.69
CA ARG A 271 5.67 5.88 -12.33
C ARG A 271 6.41 7.21 -12.25
N PRO A 272 7.76 7.21 -12.19
CA PRO A 272 8.51 8.45 -12.20
C PRO A 272 8.24 9.24 -13.50
N LEU A 273 8.06 10.55 -13.36
CA LEU A 273 7.97 11.48 -14.49
C LEU A 273 9.37 11.99 -14.82
N THR A 274 9.71 12.06 -16.10
CA THR A 274 11.02 12.53 -16.55
C THR A 274 11.19 14.03 -16.22
N PRO A 275 12.31 14.45 -15.61
CA PRO A 275 12.55 15.85 -15.27
C PRO A 275 12.47 16.82 -16.46
N ALA A 276 12.75 16.36 -17.68
CA ALA A 276 12.65 17.12 -18.93
C ALA A 276 11.24 17.66 -19.23
N LEU A 277 10.20 17.14 -18.58
CA LEU A 277 8.85 17.70 -18.67
C LEU A 277 8.71 19.06 -17.95
N PHE A 278 9.66 19.41 -17.07
CA PHE A 278 9.58 20.57 -16.18
C PHE A 278 10.85 21.42 -16.14
N LEU A 279 11.99 20.88 -16.58
CA LEU A 279 13.31 21.47 -16.43
C LEU A 279 14.05 21.47 -17.76
N THR A 280 14.90 22.47 -17.95
CA THR A 280 15.83 22.51 -19.10
C THR A 280 16.97 21.50 -18.91
N ALA A 281 17.69 21.18 -19.99
CA ALA A 281 18.85 20.30 -19.95
C ALA A 281 19.92 20.79 -18.95
N ASP A 282 20.18 22.10 -18.91
CA ASP A 282 21.18 22.70 -18.01
C ASP A 282 20.77 22.60 -16.54
N GLN A 283 19.48 22.82 -16.24
CA GLN A 283 18.94 22.65 -14.89
C GLN A 283 19.05 21.18 -14.45
N ILE A 284 18.73 20.24 -15.33
CA ILE A 284 18.86 18.80 -15.05
C ILE A 284 20.31 18.44 -14.78
N ALA A 285 21.25 18.87 -15.63
CA ALA A 285 22.68 18.60 -15.46
C ALA A 285 23.22 19.19 -14.14
N THR A 286 22.74 20.38 -13.76
CA THR A 286 23.11 21.03 -12.50
C THR A 286 22.58 20.27 -11.28
N LEU A 287 21.31 19.88 -11.31
CA LEU A 287 20.70 19.05 -10.26
C LEU A 287 21.35 17.65 -10.17
N GLN A 288 21.74 17.05 -11.29
CA GLN A 288 22.48 15.77 -11.30
C GLN A 288 23.84 15.90 -10.61
N ARG A 289 24.60 16.97 -10.88
CA ARG A 289 25.86 17.24 -10.20
C ARG A 289 25.67 17.44 -8.69
N ALA A 290 24.69 18.25 -8.29
CA ALA A 290 24.32 18.45 -6.89
C ALA A 290 23.96 17.13 -6.19
N TRP A 291 23.15 16.28 -6.85
CA TRP A 291 22.81 14.95 -6.33
C TRP A 291 24.03 14.03 -6.21
N ALA A 292 24.93 14.03 -7.19
CA ALA A 292 26.17 13.25 -7.13
C ALA A 292 27.07 13.68 -5.96
N GLN A 293 27.05 14.97 -5.59
CA GLN A 293 27.76 15.53 -4.43
C GLN A 293 27.09 15.26 -3.07
N GLY A 294 25.99 14.50 -3.04
CA GLY A 294 25.31 14.12 -1.82
C GLY A 294 24.19 15.07 -1.37
N GLN A 295 23.87 16.12 -2.13
CA GLN A 295 22.71 16.96 -1.82
C GLN A 295 21.42 16.16 -2.00
N ARG A 296 20.53 16.21 -1.01
CA ARG A 296 19.28 15.41 -1.01
C ARG A 296 18.07 16.23 -0.69
N SER A 297 18.20 17.22 0.19
CA SER A 297 17.06 18.04 0.61
C SER A 297 16.60 18.98 -0.50
N TYR A 298 15.32 19.35 -0.45
CA TYR A 298 14.77 20.31 -1.40
C TYR A 298 15.51 21.65 -1.37
N LYS A 299 15.90 22.13 -0.18
CA LYS A 299 16.58 23.41 0.00
C LYS A 299 17.96 23.42 -0.67
N GLU A 300 18.72 22.34 -0.51
CA GLU A 300 20.04 22.21 -1.14
C GLU A 300 19.91 22.18 -2.67
N LEU A 301 18.98 21.37 -3.18
CA LEU A 301 18.80 21.23 -4.62
C LEU A 301 18.25 22.51 -5.27
N LEU A 302 17.33 23.21 -4.61
CA LEU A 302 16.84 24.51 -5.08
C LEU A 302 17.96 25.55 -5.14
N ALA A 303 18.90 25.54 -4.17
CA ALA A 303 20.04 26.47 -4.18
C ALA A 303 20.94 26.28 -5.41
N ALA A 304 20.96 25.09 -6.02
CA ALA A 304 21.71 24.83 -7.24
C ALA A 304 20.98 25.33 -8.51
N VAL A 305 19.67 25.53 -8.45
CA VAL A 305 18.83 26.05 -9.55
C VAL A 305 17.83 27.09 -9.00
N PRO A 306 18.30 28.26 -8.52
CA PRO A 306 17.50 29.19 -7.73
C PRO A 306 16.30 29.79 -8.48
N GLU A 307 16.36 29.84 -9.81
CA GLU A 307 15.28 30.30 -10.69
C GLU A 307 14.17 29.26 -10.91
N SER A 308 14.29 28.06 -10.31
CA SER A 308 13.33 26.98 -10.49
C SER A 308 12.20 27.02 -9.45
N ASP A 309 11.01 26.59 -9.85
CA ASP A 309 9.88 26.40 -8.94
C ASP A 309 10.01 25.13 -8.08
N PHE A 310 9.17 25.03 -7.05
CA PHE A 310 9.12 23.87 -6.16
C PHE A 310 8.89 22.54 -6.89
N VAL A 311 7.92 22.50 -7.82
CA VAL A 311 7.49 21.24 -8.46
C VAL A 311 8.58 20.65 -9.36
N PRO A 312 9.23 21.40 -10.27
CA PRO A 312 10.32 20.88 -11.07
C PRO A 312 11.43 20.21 -10.24
N VAL A 313 11.92 20.88 -9.19
CA VAL A 313 12.95 20.34 -8.28
C VAL A 313 12.44 19.10 -7.55
N ARG A 314 11.19 19.11 -7.07
CA ARG A 314 10.57 17.96 -6.39
C ARG A 314 10.44 16.75 -7.31
N ILE A 315 10.07 16.95 -8.57
CA ILE A 315 9.96 15.87 -9.55
C ILE A 315 11.32 15.27 -9.86
N PHE A 316 12.37 16.11 -9.94
CA PHE A 316 13.74 15.60 -10.02
C PHE A 316 14.09 14.72 -8.81
N GLN A 317 13.79 15.15 -7.58
CA GLN A 317 14.02 14.33 -6.38
C GLN A 317 13.27 12.99 -6.43
N ILE A 318 11.98 13.01 -6.77
CA ILE A 318 11.16 11.80 -6.89
C ILE A 318 11.75 10.86 -7.94
N TRP A 319 12.15 11.40 -9.09
CA TRP A 319 12.75 10.63 -10.18
C TRP A 319 14.05 9.95 -9.76
N GLN A 320 14.92 10.65 -9.01
CA GLN A 320 16.16 10.05 -8.49
C GLN A 320 15.88 8.93 -7.49
N LEU A 321 14.94 9.14 -6.56
CA LEU A 321 14.58 8.12 -5.57
C LEU A 321 13.93 6.89 -6.21
N ARG A 322 13.10 7.08 -7.23
CA ARG A 322 12.40 6.00 -7.96
C ARG A 322 13.27 5.27 -8.97
N LYS A 323 14.43 5.82 -9.36
CA LYS A 323 15.40 5.13 -10.24
C LYS A 323 16.20 4.04 -9.53
N GLY A 324 16.33 4.14 -8.22
CA GLY A 324 17.05 3.17 -7.39
C GLY A 324 16.19 2.02 -6.86
N VAL A 325 14.91 1.96 -7.25
CA VAL A 325 13.90 0.96 -6.87
C VAL A 325 13.43 0.24 -8.12
#